data_AF-A0A3T0M2R2-F1
#
_entry.id   AF-A0A3T0M2R2-F1
#
_cell.length_a   1.000
_cell.length_b   1.000
_cell.length_c   1.000
_cell.angle_alpha   90.00
_cell.angle_beta   90.00
_cell.angle_gamma   90.00
#
_symmetry.space_group_name_H-M   'P 1'
#
loop_
_entity.id
_entity.type
_entity.pdbx_description
1 polymer ?
#
loop_
_entity_poly.entity_id
_entity_poly.type
_entity_poly.pdbx_seq_one_letter_code
_entity_poly.pdbx_strand_id
1 'polypeptide(L)'
;MTEEEIQKLNNPANYKKRTTIMDEYINIIFKMQRDGINDDLIYFYILKHGYSGNQKSLWNYIYCIEKNNFPDRTPMNPKCLIEWSYPDDVIIIKRNSLLKYLLIKNPKTKKDETIGKYINELKVKYSVVEKVDEIFGTFHSIIMGSNPDKIDDFIEKYRDSSIASFCNGIERDIAPIKNAISLKVSSGFVEGNNNKFKLIKRIVYGKSGLVNLAKKCFLAFLSKRPSFNLVDLI
;
A
#
# COMPACT_ATOMS: atom_id res chain seq x y z
N MET A 1 24.77 9.19 34.23
CA MET A 1 24.57 10.55 33.73
C MET A 1 24.31 11.42 34.96
N THR A 2 25.21 12.34 35.29
CA THR A 2 25.14 13.15 36.52
C THR A 2 24.13 14.28 36.39
N GLU A 3 23.62 14.83 37.50
CA GLU A 3 22.67 15.97 37.48
C GLU A 3 23.24 17.19 36.74
N GLU A 4 24.56 17.35 36.77
CA GLU A 4 25.30 18.38 36.03
C GLU A 4 25.25 18.18 34.50
N GLU A 5 25.26 16.93 34.02
CA GLU A 5 25.10 16.61 32.60
C GLU A 5 23.67 16.90 32.12
N ILE A 6 22.67 16.70 32.98
CA ILE A 6 21.27 17.02 32.70
C ILE A 6 21.06 18.55 32.65
N GLN A 7 21.67 19.30 33.56
CA GLN A 7 21.59 20.77 33.54
C GLN A 7 22.25 21.39 32.29
N LYS A 8 23.33 20.79 31.76
CA LYS A 8 23.96 21.25 30.51
C LYS A 8 23.09 21.08 29.26
N LEU A 9 22.10 20.20 29.29
CA LEU A 9 21.14 20.00 28.19
C LEU A 9 20.07 21.09 28.10
N ASN A 10 19.88 21.90 29.17
CA ASN A 10 18.87 22.97 29.19
C ASN A 10 19.27 24.21 28.38
N ASN A 11 20.56 24.37 28.04
CA ASN A 11 21.02 25.47 27.22
C ASN A 11 21.18 24.98 25.76
N PRO A 12 20.29 25.39 24.83
CA PRO A 12 20.43 25.01 23.43
C PRO A 12 21.77 25.54 22.90
N ALA A 13 22.58 24.65 22.34
CA ALA A 13 23.83 25.03 21.72
C ALA A 13 23.58 26.03 20.59
N ASN A 14 24.25 27.18 20.66
CA ASN A 14 24.08 28.27 19.72
C ASN A 14 24.89 27.97 18.45
N TYR A 15 24.34 27.13 17.57
CA TYR A 15 24.98 26.75 16.32
C TYR A 15 25.01 27.95 15.36
N LYS A 16 26.17 28.24 14.77
CA LYS A 16 26.27 29.22 13.68
C LYS A 16 25.32 28.80 12.56
N LYS A 17 24.45 29.71 12.12
CA LYS A 17 23.52 29.46 11.01
C LYS A 17 24.33 29.11 9.77
N ARG A 18 24.11 27.90 9.23
CA ARG A 18 24.78 27.43 8.03
C ARG A 18 24.24 28.20 6.82
N THR A 19 25.13 28.79 6.03
CA THR A 19 24.77 29.41 4.75
C THR A 19 24.35 28.32 3.76
N THR A 20 23.24 28.54 3.08
CA THR A 20 22.68 27.66 2.06
C THR A 20 22.45 28.46 0.78
N ILE A 21 22.40 27.77 -0.36
CA ILE A 21 22.05 28.37 -1.67
C ILE A 21 20.71 29.11 -1.61
N MET A 22 19.78 28.68 -0.72
CA MET A 22 18.49 29.34 -0.56
C MET A 22 18.59 30.76 0.01
N ASP A 23 19.64 31.08 0.78
CA ASP A 23 19.77 32.40 1.43
C ASP A 23 19.81 33.55 0.41
N GLU A 24 20.28 33.29 -0.82
CA GLU A 24 20.28 34.25 -1.93
C GLU A 24 18.86 34.56 -2.46
N TYR A 25 17.93 33.61 -2.32
CA TYR A 25 16.59 33.68 -2.91
C TYR A 25 15.48 33.99 -1.90
N ILE A 26 15.70 33.81 -0.58
CA ILE A 26 14.68 34.04 0.47
C ILE A 26 14.05 35.43 0.36
N ASN A 27 14.89 36.47 0.25
CA ASN A 27 14.41 37.85 0.17
C ASN A 27 13.65 38.14 -1.13
N ILE A 28 14.03 37.47 -2.23
CA ILE A 28 13.35 37.59 -3.52
C ILE A 28 11.96 36.96 -3.41
N ILE A 29 11.88 35.73 -2.90
CA ILE A 29 10.62 35.01 -2.66
C ILE A 29 9.67 35.85 -1.81
N PHE A 30 10.15 36.34 -0.65
CA PHE A 30 9.34 37.12 0.27
C PHE A 30 8.79 38.40 -0.38
N LYS A 31 9.63 39.15 -1.10
CA LYS A 31 9.20 40.39 -1.77
C LYS A 31 8.17 40.10 -2.86
N MET A 32 8.40 39.10 -3.70
CA MET A 32 7.46 38.72 -4.75
C MET A 32 6.10 38.26 -4.18
N GLN A 33 6.10 37.50 -3.07
CA GLN A 33 4.86 37.10 -2.40
C GLN A 33 4.13 38.29 -1.77
N ARG A 34 4.87 39.20 -1.14
CA ARG A 34 4.30 40.46 -0.61
C ARG A 34 3.66 41.31 -1.70
N ASP A 35 4.26 41.33 -2.88
CA ASP A 35 3.77 42.10 -4.03
C ASP A 35 2.63 41.36 -4.78
N GLY A 36 2.12 40.24 -4.22
CA GLY A 36 0.97 39.52 -4.76
C GLY A 36 1.27 38.59 -5.93
N ILE A 37 2.55 38.34 -6.25
CA ILE A 37 2.93 37.44 -7.35
C ILE A 37 2.65 35.98 -6.95
N ASN A 38 2.11 35.19 -7.87
CA ASN A 38 1.81 33.78 -7.63
C ASN A 38 3.08 32.93 -7.45
N ASP A 39 2.98 31.91 -6.60
CA ASP A 39 4.09 31.03 -6.21
C ASP A 39 4.69 30.22 -7.38
N ASP A 40 3.89 29.91 -8.42
CA ASP A 40 4.34 29.24 -9.65
C ASP A 40 5.28 30.12 -10.46
N LEU A 41 4.90 31.40 -10.62
CA LEU A 41 5.74 32.36 -11.32
C LEU A 41 7.03 32.63 -10.55
N ILE A 42 6.96 32.72 -9.21
CA ILE A 42 8.14 32.85 -8.33
C ILE A 42 9.07 31.64 -8.50
N TYR A 43 8.50 30.44 -8.51
CA TYR A 43 9.25 29.20 -8.70
C TYR A 43 10.01 29.19 -10.03
N PHE A 44 9.33 29.44 -11.15
CA PHE A 44 9.96 29.47 -12.47
C PHE A 44 10.95 30.63 -12.64
N TYR A 45 10.66 31.79 -12.04
CA TYR A 45 11.57 32.93 -12.02
C TYR A 45 12.90 32.55 -11.37
N ILE A 46 12.87 31.92 -10.20
CA ILE A 46 14.08 31.51 -9.48
C ILE A 46 14.86 30.44 -10.25
N LEU A 47 14.18 29.48 -10.88
CA LEU A 47 14.83 28.50 -11.76
C LEU A 47 15.53 29.17 -12.94
N LYS A 48 14.86 30.14 -13.59
CA LYS A 48 15.43 30.90 -14.71
C LYS A 48 16.63 31.76 -14.28
N HIS A 49 16.63 32.23 -13.03
CA HIS A 49 17.72 32.99 -12.42
C HIS A 49 18.90 32.13 -11.93
N GLY A 50 18.95 30.85 -12.31
CA GLY A 50 20.14 30.01 -12.13
C GLY A 50 20.16 29.22 -10.83
N TYR A 51 19.02 29.02 -10.16
CA TYR A 51 18.95 28.15 -8.99
C TYR A 51 19.41 26.72 -9.33
N SER A 52 20.57 26.34 -8.81
CA SER A 52 21.22 25.04 -9.05
C SER A 52 20.94 23.99 -7.96
N GLY A 53 20.13 24.36 -6.96
CA GLY A 53 19.79 23.48 -5.83
C GLY A 53 18.66 22.50 -6.12
N ASN A 54 18.24 21.79 -5.08
CA ASN A 54 17.13 20.85 -5.16
C ASN A 54 15.80 21.60 -5.31
N GLN A 55 15.08 21.37 -6.41
CA GLN A 55 13.77 21.95 -6.69
C GLN A 55 12.73 21.76 -5.56
N LYS A 56 12.77 20.60 -4.87
CA LYS A 56 11.92 20.34 -3.71
C LYS A 56 12.25 21.27 -2.53
N SER A 57 13.53 21.61 -2.35
CA SER A 57 13.94 22.57 -1.32
C SER A 57 13.43 23.97 -1.66
N LEU A 58 13.57 24.42 -2.91
CA LEU A 58 13.00 25.70 -3.36
C LEU A 58 11.48 25.75 -3.09
N TRP A 59 10.75 24.70 -3.44
CA TRP A 59 9.32 24.60 -3.17
C TRP A 59 8.99 24.70 -1.68
N ASN A 60 9.71 23.95 -0.83
CA ASN A 60 9.50 24.00 0.62
C ASN A 60 9.69 25.41 1.16
N TYR A 61 10.69 26.16 0.68
CA TYR A 61 10.93 27.53 1.12
C TYR A 61 9.82 28.47 0.69
N ILE A 62 9.37 28.41 -0.58
CA ILE A 62 8.23 29.22 -1.06
C ILE A 62 6.98 28.95 -0.21
N TYR A 63 6.67 27.67 0.02
CA TYR A 63 5.54 27.24 0.86
C TYR A 63 5.66 27.71 2.31
N CYS A 64 6.84 27.54 2.93
CA CYS A 64 7.06 27.93 4.32
C CYS A 64 7.04 29.45 4.51
N ILE A 65 7.61 30.22 3.57
CA ILE A 65 7.55 31.68 3.62
C ILE A 65 6.11 32.14 3.45
N GLU A 66 5.35 31.58 2.51
CA GLU A 66 3.94 31.92 2.33
C GLU A 66 3.14 31.66 3.60
N LYS A 67 3.17 30.41 4.08
CA LYS A 67 2.36 29.98 5.22
C LYS A 67 2.63 30.78 6.50
N ASN A 68 3.88 31.20 6.71
CA ASN A 68 4.27 31.92 7.92
C ASN A 68 4.00 33.43 7.85
N ASN A 69 3.92 34.02 6.65
CA ASN A 69 3.86 35.47 6.49
C ASN A 69 2.59 35.97 5.79
N PHE A 70 1.92 35.11 5.02
CA PHE A 70 0.79 35.46 4.16
C PHE A 70 -0.30 34.36 4.23
N PRO A 71 -0.95 34.14 5.39
CA PRO A 71 -1.88 33.03 5.61
C PRO A 71 -3.14 33.09 4.73
N ASP A 72 -3.49 34.26 4.20
CA ASP A 72 -4.64 34.48 3.33
C ASP A 72 -4.38 34.11 1.86
N ARG A 73 -3.12 33.81 1.50
CA ARG A 73 -2.77 33.36 0.15
C ARG A 73 -3.10 31.89 -0.03
N THR A 74 -3.43 31.51 -1.26
CA THR A 74 -3.66 30.11 -1.63
C THR A 74 -2.34 29.47 -2.03
N PRO A 75 -1.84 28.46 -1.31
CA PRO A 75 -0.57 27.83 -1.65
C PRO A 75 -0.63 27.13 -3.00
N MET A 76 0.43 27.29 -3.78
CA MET A 76 0.58 26.54 -5.01
C MET A 76 0.69 25.02 -4.72
N ASN A 77 -0.06 24.23 -5.48
CA ASN A 77 0.12 22.79 -5.55
C ASN A 77 1.24 22.44 -6.55
N PRO A 78 2.40 21.94 -6.10
CA PRO A 78 3.52 21.63 -6.99
C PRO A 78 3.21 20.51 -7.99
N LYS A 79 2.18 19.68 -7.74
CA LYS A 79 1.74 18.66 -8.69
C LYS A 79 1.16 19.26 -9.97
N CYS A 80 0.80 20.54 -9.98
CA CYS A 80 0.28 21.22 -11.16
C CYS A 80 1.38 21.73 -12.10
N LEU A 81 2.66 21.71 -11.69
CA LEU A 81 3.76 22.27 -12.49
C LEU A 81 4.33 21.29 -13.51
N ILE A 82 4.23 19.99 -13.24
CA ILE A 82 4.80 18.95 -14.08
C ILE A 82 3.84 17.77 -14.08
N GLU A 83 3.33 17.44 -15.26
CA GLU A 83 2.64 16.19 -15.52
C GLU A 83 3.61 15.20 -16.15
N TRP A 84 3.92 14.13 -15.43
CA TRP A 84 4.68 13.01 -15.99
C TRP A 84 3.73 12.10 -16.75
N SER A 85 3.70 12.24 -18.06
CA SER A 85 3.01 11.31 -18.96
C SER A 85 4.01 10.43 -19.69
N TYR A 86 3.58 9.21 -20.00
CA TYR A 86 4.28 8.41 -21.01
C TYR A 86 3.83 8.88 -22.39
N PRO A 87 4.68 8.75 -23.41
CA PRO A 87 4.26 8.97 -24.80
C PRO A 87 3.06 8.10 -25.19
N ASP A 88 2.21 8.61 -26.09
CA ASP A 88 0.95 7.95 -26.48
C ASP A 88 1.17 6.62 -27.23
N ASP A 89 2.33 6.44 -27.84
CA ASP A 89 2.74 5.22 -28.55
C ASP A 89 3.26 4.12 -27.62
N VAL A 90 3.40 4.40 -26.32
CA VAL A 90 3.90 3.44 -25.33
C VAL A 90 2.75 2.70 -24.65
N ILE A 91 2.73 1.38 -24.82
CA ILE A 91 1.78 0.51 -24.12
C ILE A 91 2.32 0.19 -22.72
N ILE A 92 1.56 0.59 -21.69
CA ILE A 92 1.95 0.40 -20.30
C ILE A 92 1.25 -0.82 -19.71
N ILE A 93 2.02 -1.86 -19.40
CA ILE A 93 1.53 -3.01 -18.65
C ILE A 93 1.99 -2.89 -17.20
N LYS A 94 1.06 -2.54 -16.30
CA LYS A 94 1.35 -2.46 -14.86
C LYS A 94 1.56 -3.87 -14.30
N ARG A 95 2.57 -4.04 -13.43
CA ARG A 95 2.86 -5.30 -12.72
C ARG A 95 1.61 -5.92 -12.08
N ASN A 96 0.82 -5.11 -11.35
CA ASN A 96 -0.38 -5.60 -10.67
C ASN A 96 -1.46 -6.07 -11.65
N SER A 97 -1.57 -5.44 -12.84
CA SER A 97 -2.50 -5.87 -13.88
C SER A 97 -2.05 -7.20 -14.50
N LEU A 98 -0.75 -7.35 -14.74
CA LEU A 98 -0.17 -8.62 -15.21
C LEU A 98 -0.39 -9.75 -14.19
N LEU A 99 -0.11 -9.52 -12.91
CA LEU A 99 -0.36 -10.51 -11.86
C LEU A 99 -1.83 -10.90 -11.78
N LYS A 100 -2.77 -9.95 -11.87
CA LYS A 100 -4.21 -10.26 -11.92
C LYS A 100 -4.56 -11.11 -13.14
N TYR A 101 -3.99 -10.81 -14.31
CA TYR A 101 -4.22 -11.55 -15.54
C TYR A 101 -3.78 -13.03 -15.43
N LEU A 102 -2.64 -13.27 -14.79
CA LEU A 102 -2.06 -14.60 -14.57
C LEU A 102 -2.82 -15.39 -13.50
N LEU A 103 -3.06 -14.76 -12.35
CA LEU A 103 -3.48 -15.44 -11.13
C LEU A 103 -5.00 -15.52 -10.95
N ILE A 104 -5.80 -14.74 -11.69
CA ILE A 104 -7.27 -14.84 -11.62
C ILE A 104 -7.75 -15.92 -12.60
N LYS A 105 -8.17 -17.07 -12.07
CA LYS A 105 -8.77 -18.18 -12.82
C LYS A 105 -10.29 -18.23 -12.59
N ASN A 106 -10.97 -17.09 -12.76
CA ASN A 106 -12.42 -17.00 -12.65
C ASN A 106 -13.04 -16.76 -14.05
N PRO A 107 -13.90 -17.67 -14.55
CA PRO A 107 -14.50 -17.53 -15.88
C PRO A 107 -15.41 -16.30 -16.02
N LYS A 108 -15.91 -15.74 -14.92
CA LYS A 108 -16.75 -14.52 -14.92
C LYS A 108 -15.94 -13.23 -15.02
N THR A 109 -14.61 -13.29 -14.83
CA THR A 109 -13.77 -12.10 -14.85
C THR A 109 -13.26 -11.85 -16.27
N LYS A 110 -13.64 -10.71 -16.86
CA LYS A 110 -13.09 -10.28 -18.15
C LYS A 110 -11.59 -10.04 -17.99
N LYS A 111 -10.77 -10.77 -18.76
CA LYS A 111 -9.33 -10.58 -18.81
C LYS A 111 -8.97 -9.34 -19.62
N ASP A 112 -7.84 -8.73 -19.26
CA ASP A 112 -7.29 -7.57 -19.95
C ASP A 112 -6.81 -7.96 -21.36
N GLU A 113 -7.48 -7.41 -22.38
CA GLU A 113 -7.22 -7.72 -23.79
C GLU A 113 -5.82 -7.28 -24.23
N THR A 114 -5.33 -6.14 -23.72
CA THR A 114 -4.00 -5.62 -24.04
C THR A 114 -2.93 -6.56 -23.52
N ILE A 115 -3.05 -7.03 -22.27
CA ILE A 115 -2.11 -8.01 -21.72
C ILE A 115 -2.18 -9.32 -22.49
N GLY A 116 -3.36 -9.76 -22.90
CA GLY A 116 -3.55 -10.96 -23.69
C GLY A 116 -2.82 -10.93 -25.04
N LYS A 117 -2.74 -9.77 -25.70
CA LYS A 117 -1.98 -9.60 -26.95
C LYS A 117 -0.48 -9.82 -26.74
N TYR A 118 0.08 -9.30 -25.64
CA TYR A 118 1.52 -9.30 -25.39
C TYR A 118 2.01 -10.43 -24.47
N ILE A 119 1.13 -11.30 -23.98
CA ILE A 119 1.51 -12.29 -22.95
C ILE A 119 2.62 -13.24 -23.40
N ASN A 120 2.60 -13.67 -24.66
CA ASN A 120 3.61 -14.59 -25.19
C ASN A 120 4.97 -13.91 -25.28
N GLU A 121 5.02 -12.67 -25.77
CA GLU A 121 6.23 -11.85 -25.79
C GLU A 121 6.78 -11.60 -24.38
N LEU A 122 5.88 -11.34 -23.41
CA LEU A 122 6.26 -11.16 -22.01
C LEU A 122 6.84 -12.44 -21.41
N LYS A 123 6.32 -13.62 -21.75
CA LYS A 123 6.86 -14.92 -21.29
C LYS A 123 8.25 -15.18 -21.88
N VAL A 124 8.46 -14.92 -23.17
CA VAL A 124 9.75 -15.07 -23.84
C VAL A 124 10.79 -14.10 -23.25
N LYS A 125 10.42 -12.83 -23.07
CA LYS A 125 11.32 -11.80 -22.56
C LYS A 125 11.59 -11.94 -21.07
N TYR A 126 10.60 -12.38 -20.30
CA TYR A 126 10.67 -12.52 -18.85
C TYR A 126 10.22 -13.93 -18.44
N SER A 127 11.17 -14.86 -18.41
CA SER A 127 10.92 -16.27 -18.05
C SER A 127 10.22 -16.45 -16.70
N VAL A 128 10.32 -15.47 -15.78
CA VAL A 128 9.60 -15.48 -14.50
C VAL A 128 8.08 -15.44 -14.69
N VAL A 129 7.56 -14.79 -15.75
CA VAL A 129 6.12 -14.69 -16.04
C VAL A 129 5.56 -16.07 -16.37
N GLU A 130 6.29 -16.84 -17.17
CA GLU A 130 5.93 -18.21 -17.51
C GLU A 130 5.96 -19.12 -16.28
N LYS A 131 7.04 -19.07 -15.51
CA LYS A 131 7.18 -19.86 -14.27
C LYS A 131 6.03 -19.58 -13.29
N VAL A 132 5.66 -18.31 -13.09
CA VAL A 132 4.55 -17.94 -12.19
C VAL A 132 3.21 -18.47 -12.70
N ASP A 133 2.94 -18.38 -14.00
CA ASP A 133 1.69 -18.90 -14.58
C ASP A 133 1.61 -20.44 -14.46
N GLU A 134 2.71 -21.15 -14.70
CA GLU A 134 2.80 -22.60 -14.57
C GLU A 134 2.59 -23.06 -13.13
N ILE A 135 3.37 -22.50 -12.19
CA ILE A 135 3.30 -22.84 -10.75
C ILE A 135 1.88 -22.62 -10.24
N PHE A 136 1.33 -21.42 -10.49
CA PHE A 136 0.00 -21.09 -10.01
C PHE A 136 -1.08 -21.92 -10.69
N GLY A 137 -0.98 -22.13 -12.01
CA GLY A 137 -1.92 -22.95 -12.77
C GLY A 137 -1.95 -24.41 -12.31
N THR A 138 -0.79 -24.97 -12.00
CA THR A 138 -0.64 -26.33 -11.45
C THR A 138 -1.29 -26.39 -10.06
N PHE A 139 -0.91 -25.49 -9.15
CA PHE A 139 -1.45 -25.45 -7.80
C PHE A 139 -2.97 -25.26 -7.78
N HIS A 140 -3.49 -24.31 -8.56
CA HIS A 140 -4.92 -24.05 -8.66
C HIS A 140 -5.69 -25.28 -9.17
N SER A 141 -5.16 -25.99 -10.17
CA SER A 141 -5.79 -27.20 -10.70
C SER A 141 -5.83 -28.34 -9.68
N ILE A 142 -4.83 -28.43 -8.80
CA ILE A 142 -4.80 -29.41 -7.71
C ILE A 142 -5.86 -29.06 -6.66
N ILE A 143 -5.87 -27.81 -6.18
CA ILE A 143 -6.79 -27.34 -5.15
C ILE A 143 -8.25 -27.43 -5.59
N MET A 144 -8.55 -27.10 -6.84
CA MET A 144 -9.90 -27.16 -7.40
C MET A 144 -10.26 -28.54 -7.99
N GLY A 145 -9.31 -29.49 -7.93
CA GLY A 145 -9.51 -30.86 -8.37
C GLY A 145 -10.15 -31.73 -7.29
N SER A 146 -10.10 -33.05 -7.49
CA SER A 146 -10.65 -34.04 -6.56
C SER A 146 -9.61 -35.02 -6.02
N ASN A 147 -8.36 -34.94 -6.49
CA ASN A 147 -7.29 -35.85 -6.10
C ASN A 147 -6.32 -35.13 -5.14
N PRO A 148 -6.37 -35.45 -3.82
CA PRO A 148 -5.52 -34.81 -2.83
C PRO A 148 -4.06 -35.23 -2.91
N ASP A 149 -3.71 -36.37 -3.53
CA ASP A 149 -2.33 -36.87 -3.55
C ASP A 149 -1.45 -36.12 -4.54
N LYS A 150 -2.05 -35.44 -5.53
CA LYS A 150 -1.33 -34.56 -6.46
C LYS A 150 -0.63 -33.38 -5.78
N ILE A 151 -0.98 -33.07 -4.52
CA ILE A 151 -0.28 -32.04 -3.77
C ILE A 151 1.14 -32.49 -3.40
N ASP A 152 1.36 -33.79 -3.20
CA ASP A 152 2.67 -34.34 -2.86
C ASP A 152 3.60 -34.21 -4.07
N ASP A 153 3.12 -34.56 -5.27
CA ASP A 153 3.83 -34.35 -6.55
C ASP A 153 4.21 -32.87 -6.75
N PHE A 154 3.31 -31.95 -6.37
CA PHE A 154 3.57 -30.51 -6.45
C PHE A 154 4.69 -30.08 -5.49
N ILE A 155 4.69 -30.59 -4.26
CA ILE A 155 5.74 -30.31 -3.28
C ILE A 155 7.07 -30.82 -3.81
N GLU A 156 7.13 -32.07 -4.28
CA GLU A 156 8.35 -32.66 -4.83
C GLU A 156 8.91 -31.86 -6.02
N LYS A 157 8.04 -31.46 -6.96
CA LYS A 157 8.44 -30.69 -8.14
C LYS A 157 9.03 -29.31 -7.79
N TYR A 158 8.53 -28.66 -6.74
CA TYR A 158 8.85 -27.26 -6.45
C TYR A 158 9.63 -27.04 -5.14
N ARG A 159 10.05 -28.10 -4.44
CA ARG A 159 10.75 -28.04 -3.16
C ARG A 159 12.02 -27.19 -3.20
N ASP A 160 12.80 -27.32 -4.26
CA ASP A 160 14.08 -26.62 -4.45
C ASP A 160 13.95 -25.34 -5.31
N SER A 161 12.71 -24.91 -5.57
CA SER A 161 12.44 -23.73 -6.40
C SER A 161 12.34 -22.44 -5.57
N SER A 162 12.06 -21.32 -6.23
CA SER A 162 11.84 -20.01 -5.59
C SER A 162 10.64 -19.98 -4.61
N ILE A 163 9.81 -21.03 -4.59
CA ILE A 163 8.66 -21.17 -3.68
C ILE A 163 8.87 -22.22 -2.59
N ALA A 164 10.11 -22.62 -2.30
CA ALA A 164 10.44 -23.61 -1.26
C ALA A 164 9.76 -23.34 0.09
N SER A 165 9.72 -22.07 0.52
CA SER A 165 9.05 -21.68 1.77
C SER A 165 7.54 -21.92 1.76
N PHE A 166 6.90 -21.79 0.58
CA PHE A 166 5.49 -22.11 0.39
C PHE A 166 5.26 -23.63 0.42
N CYS A 167 6.11 -24.41 -0.25
CA CYS A 167 6.09 -25.87 -0.20
C CYS A 167 6.23 -26.40 1.24
N ASN A 168 7.17 -25.86 2.01
CA ASN A 168 7.33 -26.21 3.43
C ASN A 168 6.09 -25.85 4.27
N GLY A 169 5.40 -24.76 3.93
CA GLY A 169 4.14 -24.39 4.56
C GLY A 169 3.03 -25.40 4.25
N ILE A 170 2.92 -25.83 3.00
CA ILE A 170 1.96 -26.88 2.59
C ILE A 170 2.26 -28.19 3.30
N GLU A 171 3.53 -28.61 3.36
CA GLU A 171 3.94 -29.87 3.99
C GLU A 171 3.57 -29.92 5.48
N ARG A 172 3.73 -28.79 6.19
CA ARG A 172 3.31 -28.67 7.60
C ARG A 172 1.80 -28.82 7.79
N ASP A 173 1.02 -28.31 6.85
CA ASP A 173 -0.45 -28.28 6.90
C ASP A 173 -1.07 -29.28 5.90
N ILE A 174 -0.38 -30.39 5.62
CA ILE A 174 -0.78 -31.33 4.56
C ILE A 174 -2.16 -31.93 4.77
N ALA A 175 -2.48 -32.32 6.01
CA ALA A 175 -3.77 -32.92 6.36
C ALA A 175 -4.97 -31.97 6.10
N PRO A 176 -5.00 -30.73 6.62
CA PRO A 176 -6.09 -29.80 6.31
C PRO A 176 -6.15 -29.42 4.83
N ILE A 177 -5.02 -29.38 4.11
CA ILE A 177 -5.01 -29.09 2.67
C ILE A 177 -5.63 -30.26 1.86
N LYS A 178 -5.24 -31.51 2.13
CA LYS A 178 -5.86 -32.69 1.51
C LYS A 178 -7.36 -32.79 1.83
N ASN A 179 -7.76 -32.40 3.03
CA ASN A 179 -9.18 -32.29 3.40
C ASN A 179 -9.90 -31.18 2.61
N ALA A 180 -9.26 -30.03 2.37
CA ALA A 180 -9.85 -28.95 1.59
C ALA A 180 -10.09 -29.34 0.11
N ILE A 181 -9.28 -30.24 -0.44
CA ILE A 181 -9.46 -30.80 -1.79
C ILE A 181 -10.59 -31.85 -1.79
N SER A 182 -10.62 -32.72 -0.78
CA SER A 182 -11.55 -33.84 -0.73
C SER A 182 -12.98 -33.43 -0.30
N LEU A 183 -13.11 -32.41 0.54
CA LEU A 183 -14.38 -32.02 1.15
C LEU A 183 -15.00 -30.82 0.43
N LYS A 184 -16.34 -30.84 0.28
CA LYS A 184 -17.11 -29.70 -0.27
C LYS A 184 -17.33 -28.57 0.75
N VAL A 185 -16.73 -28.67 1.94
CA VAL A 185 -16.97 -27.73 3.04
C VAL A 185 -16.14 -26.48 2.82
N SER A 186 -16.79 -25.32 2.74
CA SER A 186 -16.11 -24.04 2.63
C SER A 186 -15.89 -23.41 4.01
N SER A 187 -14.67 -22.96 4.27
CA SER A 187 -14.35 -22.10 5.42
C SER A 187 -14.89 -20.67 5.27
N GLY A 188 -15.52 -20.33 4.13
CA GLY A 188 -15.97 -18.98 3.82
C GLY A 188 -16.95 -18.38 4.83
N PHE A 189 -17.81 -19.20 5.43
CA PHE A 189 -18.69 -18.75 6.52
C PHE A 189 -17.90 -18.34 7.77
N VAL A 190 -16.93 -19.17 8.16
CA VAL A 190 -16.06 -18.91 9.32
C VAL A 190 -15.21 -17.67 9.06
N GLU A 191 -14.61 -17.57 7.87
CA GLU A 191 -13.75 -16.43 7.52
C GLU A 191 -14.54 -15.12 7.37
N GLY A 192 -15.78 -15.18 6.89
CA GLY A 192 -16.69 -14.04 6.91
C GLY A 192 -16.97 -13.53 8.33
N ASN A 193 -17.21 -14.44 9.27
CA ASN A 193 -17.39 -14.10 10.69
C ASN A 193 -16.10 -13.54 11.31
N ASN A 194 -14.93 -14.12 11.01
CA ASN A 194 -13.64 -13.62 11.46
C ASN A 194 -13.39 -12.19 10.96
N ASN A 195 -13.67 -11.91 9.69
CA ASN A 195 -13.49 -10.58 9.10
C ASN A 195 -14.44 -9.55 9.72
N LYS A 196 -15.70 -9.93 9.96
CA LYS A 196 -16.67 -9.11 10.68
C LYS A 196 -16.19 -8.79 12.10
N PHE A 197 -15.67 -9.78 12.83
CA PHE A 197 -15.13 -9.58 14.17
C PHE A 197 -13.91 -8.65 14.16
N LYS A 198 -12.95 -8.88 13.25
CA LYS A 198 -11.75 -8.03 13.09
C LYS A 198 -12.13 -6.57 12.83
N LEU A 199 -13.17 -6.32 12.03
CA LEU A 199 -13.67 -4.96 11.78
C LEU A 199 -14.21 -4.31 13.06
N ILE A 200 -15.10 -5.00 13.79
CA ILE A 200 -15.66 -4.49 15.04
C ILE A 200 -14.55 -4.19 16.05
N LYS A 201 -13.57 -5.10 16.18
CA LYS A 201 -12.40 -4.91 17.05
C LYS A 201 -11.64 -3.63 16.70
N ARG A 202 -11.33 -3.37 15.42
CA ARG A 202 -10.60 -2.16 15.01
C ARG A 202 -11.36 -0.86 15.33
N ILE A 203 -12.69 -0.87 15.24
CA ILE A 203 -13.52 0.31 15.50
C ILE A 203 -13.65 0.60 17.00
N VAL A 204 -13.86 -0.46 17.80
CA VAL A 204 -14.37 -0.32 19.17
C VAL A 204 -13.29 -0.51 20.24
N TYR A 205 -12.33 -1.42 20.03
CA TYR A 205 -11.41 -1.82 21.09
C TYR A 205 -10.50 -0.68 21.55
N GLY A 206 -9.92 0.09 20.62
CA GLY A 206 -9.05 1.22 20.94
C GLY A 206 -9.75 2.43 21.55
N LYS A 207 -11.10 2.49 21.50
CA LYS A 207 -11.89 3.63 21.99
C LYS A 207 -12.59 3.37 23.32
N SER A 208 -12.87 2.11 23.66
CA SER A 208 -13.78 1.80 24.77
C SER A 208 -13.48 0.49 25.51
N GLY A 209 -12.32 -0.12 25.28
CA GLY A 209 -11.90 -1.31 25.99
C GLY A 209 -12.72 -2.58 25.70
N LEU A 210 -12.49 -3.62 26.51
CA LEU A 210 -12.95 -4.98 26.22
C LEU A 210 -14.47 -5.18 26.45
N VAL A 211 -15.04 -4.51 27.46
CA VAL A 211 -16.48 -4.61 27.79
C VAL A 211 -17.35 -4.10 26.64
N ASN A 212 -16.99 -2.96 26.04
CA ASN A 212 -17.74 -2.42 24.90
C ASN A 212 -17.55 -3.27 23.62
N LEU A 213 -16.36 -3.86 23.44
CA LEU A 213 -16.12 -4.79 22.34
C LEU A 213 -17.05 -6.01 22.45
N ALA A 214 -17.18 -6.60 23.64
CA ALA A 214 -18.09 -7.72 23.88
C ALA A 214 -19.52 -7.35 23.49
N LYS A 215 -20.08 -6.27 24.07
CA LYS A 215 -21.45 -5.82 23.77
C LYS A 215 -21.68 -5.59 22.27
N LYS A 216 -20.75 -4.94 21.58
CA LYS A 216 -20.86 -4.69 20.12
C LYS A 216 -20.75 -5.98 19.29
N CYS A 217 -19.92 -6.93 19.70
CA CYS A 217 -19.86 -8.25 19.07
C CYS A 217 -21.15 -9.04 19.29
N PHE A 218 -21.67 -9.10 20.52
CA PHE A 218 -22.95 -9.74 20.83
C PHE A 218 -24.08 -9.19 19.95
N LEU A 219 -24.21 -7.87 19.87
CA LEU A 219 -25.18 -7.23 18.98
C LEU A 219 -24.96 -7.64 17.52
N ALA A 220 -23.72 -7.56 17.02
CA ALA A 220 -23.45 -7.83 15.60
C ALA A 220 -23.64 -9.30 15.19
N PHE A 221 -23.33 -10.26 16.07
CA PHE A 221 -23.38 -11.69 15.76
C PHE A 221 -24.70 -12.35 16.15
N LEU A 222 -25.34 -11.90 17.23
CA LEU A 222 -26.52 -12.57 17.81
C LEU A 222 -27.84 -11.86 17.53
N SER A 223 -27.84 -10.61 17.06
CA SER A 223 -29.08 -9.91 16.64
C SER A 223 -29.89 -10.65 15.57
N LYS A 224 -29.28 -11.60 14.86
CA LYS A 224 -29.95 -12.44 13.86
C LYS A 224 -30.60 -13.70 14.46
N ARG A 225 -30.42 -13.97 15.76
CA ARG A 225 -31.06 -15.10 16.43
C ARG A 225 -32.48 -14.73 16.83
N PRO A 226 -33.48 -15.60 16.64
CA PRO A 226 -34.88 -15.33 17.02
C PRO A 226 -35.06 -15.03 18.51
N SER A 227 -34.17 -15.55 19.37
CA SER A 227 -34.22 -15.45 20.83
C SER A 227 -33.41 -14.27 21.40
N PHE A 228 -32.91 -13.36 20.57
CA PHE A 228 -32.06 -12.27 21.03
C PHE A 228 -32.88 -11.12 21.59
N ASN A 229 -32.59 -10.69 22.83
CA ASN A 229 -33.19 -9.50 23.44
C ASN A 229 -32.13 -8.42 23.67
N LEU A 230 -32.49 -7.16 23.43
CA LEU A 230 -31.64 -6.00 23.72
C LEU A 230 -31.31 -5.87 25.22
N VAL A 231 -32.16 -6.41 26.10
CA VAL A 231 -31.93 -6.44 27.55
C VAL A 231 -30.69 -7.27 27.90
N ASP A 232 -30.31 -8.27 27.09
CA ASP A 232 -29.12 -9.11 27.31
C ASP A 232 -27.79 -8.35 27.13
N LEU A 233 -27.85 -7.08 26.67
CA LEU A 233 -26.69 -6.21 26.45
C LEU A 233 -26.50 -5.15 27.54
N ILE A 234 -27.44 -5.02 28.48
CA ILE A 234 -27.40 -4.05 29.58
C ILE A 234 -26.50 -4.60 30.68
#